data_AF-A0A1Y0IK94-F1
#
_entry.id   AF-A0A1Y0IK94-F1
#
_cell.length_a   1.000
_cell.length_b   1.000
_cell.length_c   1.000
_cell.angle_alpha   90.00
_cell.angle_beta   90.00
_cell.angle_gamma   90.00
#
_symmetry.space_group_name_H-M   'P 1'
#
loop_
_entity.id
_entity.type
_entity.pdbx_description
1 polymer ?
#
loop_
_entity_poly.entity_id
_entity_poly.type
_entity_poly.pdbx_seq_one_letter_code
_entity_poly.pdbx_strand_id
1 'polypeptide(L)'
;MILIIAKGNIIVNTGGKITANGANGGNGGSGVGFADTGSAVIAYGGGGGGGCGGGCVYLLHKGTHSNSGSITVNGGLGGTRGNYFKYGSTGSASVADPGQPGTNGTIFTKQLT
;
A
#
# COMPACT_ATOMS: atom_id res chain seq x y z
N MET A 1 -12.72 3.08 2.51
CA MET A 1 -13.87 3.03 1.57
C MET A 1 -14.64 4.34 1.69
N ILE A 2 -15.18 4.84 0.58
CA ILE A 2 -16.08 6.00 0.53
C ILE A 2 -17.35 5.60 -0.24
N LEU A 3 -18.52 5.90 0.32
CA LEU A 3 -19.83 5.70 -0.32
C LEU A 3 -20.54 7.05 -0.39
N ILE A 4 -20.85 7.50 -1.60
CA ILE A 4 -21.59 8.74 -1.86
C ILE A 4 -22.89 8.37 -2.55
N ILE A 5 -24.00 8.76 -1.93
CA ILE A 5 -25.34 8.55 -2.47
C ILE A 5 -26.02 9.90 -2.62
N ALA A 6 -26.50 10.21 -3.81
CA ALA A 6 -27.21 11.46 -4.11
C ALA A 6 -28.52 11.19 -4.87
N LYS A 7 -29.63 11.78 -4.42
CA LYS A 7 -30.86 11.84 -5.23
C LYS A 7 -30.67 12.73 -6.47
N GLY A 8 -29.77 13.70 -6.41
CA GLY A 8 -29.44 14.59 -7.52
C GLY A 8 -28.13 14.21 -8.20
N ASN A 9 -27.32 15.21 -8.47
CA ASN A 9 -26.04 15.07 -9.14
C ASN A 9 -24.91 14.83 -8.13
N ILE A 10 -23.85 14.15 -8.58
CA ILE A 10 -22.55 14.13 -7.90
C ILE A 10 -21.60 14.92 -8.79
N ILE A 11 -21.09 16.05 -8.29
CA ILE A 11 -20.20 16.93 -9.05
C ILE A 11 -18.89 17.08 -8.29
N VAL A 12 -17.80 16.61 -8.89
CA VAL A 12 -16.43 16.82 -8.42
C VAL A 12 -15.81 17.90 -9.30
N ASN A 13 -15.79 19.14 -8.81
CA ASN A 13 -15.26 20.28 -9.55
C ASN A 13 -13.72 20.28 -9.60
N THR A 14 -13.15 21.13 -10.45
CA THR A 14 -11.71 21.41 -10.50
C THR A 14 -11.17 21.72 -9.09
N GLY A 15 -10.10 21.03 -8.70
CA GLY A 15 -9.51 21.11 -7.36
C GLY A 15 -10.16 20.21 -6.31
N GLY A 16 -11.37 19.69 -6.57
CA GLY A 16 -12.03 18.69 -5.75
C GLY A 16 -11.31 17.34 -5.79
N LYS A 17 -11.17 16.71 -4.62
CA LYS A 17 -10.46 15.43 -4.47
C LYS A 17 -11.28 14.44 -3.64
N ILE A 18 -11.48 13.24 -4.17
CA ILE A 18 -11.95 12.07 -3.43
C ILE A 18 -10.81 11.06 -3.38
N THR A 19 -10.25 10.82 -2.21
CA THR A 19 -9.10 9.91 -2.04
C THR A 19 -9.47 8.78 -1.10
N ALA A 20 -9.38 7.55 -1.59
CA ALA A 20 -9.56 6.34 -0.79
C ALA A 20 -8.46 5.34 -1.17
N ASN A 21 -7.28 5.47 -0.55
CA ASN A 21 -6.16 4.57 -0.80
C ASN A 21 -6.10 3.44 0.25
N GLY A 22 -5.51 2.31 -0.12
CA GLY A 22 -5.08 1.28 0.82
C GLY A 22 -3.90 1.75 1.66
N ALA A 23 -3.76 1.20 2.87
CA ALA A 23 -2.62 1.47 3.73
C ALA A 23 -1.37 0.70 3.28
N ASN A 24 -0.19 1.29 3.47
CA ASN A 24 1.07 0.62 3.16
C ASN A 24 1.36 -0.50 4.15
N GLY A 25 2.10 -1.51 3.69
CA GLY A 25 2.65 -2.55 4.54
C GLY A 25 3.75 -2.00 5.45
N GLY A 26 3.92 -2.65 6.61
CA GLY A 26 4.98 -2.29 7.56
C GLY A 26 6.37 -2.68 7.03
N ASN A 27 7.39 -1.88 7.34
CA ASN A 27 8.77 -2.22 7.00
C ASN A 27 9.29 -3.37 7.87
N GLY A 28 10.15 -4.20 7.29
CA GLY A 28 10.86 -5.24 8.03
C GLY A 28 11.88 -4.66 9.01
N GLY A 29 12.03 -5.31 10.17
CA GLY A 29 13.05 -4.93 11.16
C GLY A 29 14.47 -5.27 10.71
N SER A 30 15.45 -4.49 11.14
CA SER A 30 16.87 -4.77 10.83
C SER A 30 17.43 -5.88 11.72
N GLY A 31 18.26 -6.74 11.14
CA GLY A 31 19.07 -7.69 11.90
C GLY A 31 20.24 -6.98 12.58
N VAL A 32 20.50 -7.31 13.85
CA VAL A 32 21.66 -6.83 14.61
C VAL A 32 22.56 -8.02 14.95
N GLY A 33 23.82 -7.97 14.52
CA GLY A 33 24.82 -8.98 14.85
C GLY A 33 25.85 -8.43 15.83
N PHE A 34 26.28 -9.26 16.76
CA PHE A 34 27.42 -9.00 17.63
C PHE A 34 28.59 -9.83 17.10
N ALA A 35 29.73 -9.20 16.88
CA ALA A 35 30.94 -9.92 16.47
C ALA A 35 31.46 -10.72 17.67
N ASP A 36 31.40 -12.04 17.59
CA ASP A 36 32.24 -12.90 18.42
C ASP A 36 33.53 -13.19 17.65
N THR A 37 34.66 -13.12 18.34
CA THR A 37 36.01 -13.28 17.79
C THR A 37 36.18 -14.69 17.22
N GLY A 38 35.92 -14.87 15.92
CA GLY A 38 36.40 -16.02 15.15
C GLY A 38 35.39 -16.74 14.27
N SER A 39 34.08 -16.43 14.35
CA SER A 39 33.05 -17.08 13.52
C SER A 39 32.32 -16.07 12.63
N ALA A 40 32.00 -16.47 11.39
CA ALA A 40 31.15 -15.66 10.52
C ALA A 40 29.74 -15.57 11.11
N VAL A 41 29.24 -14.36 11.33
CA VAL A 41 27.90 -14.10 11.88
C VAL A 41 27.06 -13.41 10.83
N ILE A 42 25.87 -13.97 10.55
CA ILE A 42 24.84 -13.35 9.72
C ILE A 42 23.62 -13.11 10.60
N ALA A 43 23.25 -11.84 10.79
CA ALA A 43 21.97 -11.46 11.40
C ALA A 43 21.03 -10.97 10.30
N TYR A 44 19.96 -11.71 10.09
CA TYR A 44 18.98 -11.43 9.03
C TYR A 44 18.00 -10.33 9.46
N GLY A 45 17.70 -9.41 8.55
CA GLY A 45 16.54 -8.53 8.68
C GLY A 45 15.25 -9.26 8.39
N GLY A 46 14.14 -8.76 8.93
CA GLY A 46 12.79 -9.21 8.63
C GLY A 46 12.33 -8.79 7.23
N GLY A 47 11.38 -9.54 6.67
CA GLY A 47 10.71 -9.17 5.42
C GLY A 47 9.81 -7.96 5.58
N GLY A 48 9.44 -7.34 4.46
CA GLY A 48 8.43 -6.29 4.45
C GLY A 48 7.02 -6.86 4.54
N GLY A 49 6.12 -6.20 5.26
CA GLY A 49 4.69 -6.53 5.27
C GLY A 49 4.02 -6.18 3.94
N GLY A 50 3.01 -6.96 3.53
CA GLY A 50 2.24 -6.67 2.31
C GLY A 50 1.42 -5.37 2.41
N GLY A 51 1.19 -4.72 1.28
CA GLY A 51 0.31 -3.56 1.19
C GLY A 51 -1.16 -3.96 1.28
N CYS A 52 -1.99 -3.13 1.93
CA CYS A 52 -3.43 -3.36 1.97
C CYS A 52 -4.05 -3.21 0.58
N GLY A 53 -5.14 -3.93 0.32
CA GLY A 53 -5.94 -3.76 -0.89
C GLY A 53 -6.39 -2.31 -1.10
N GLY A 54 -6.61 -1.93 -2.35
CA GLY A 54 -6.93 -0.57 -2.70
C GLY A 54 -8.26 -0.12 -2.14
N GLY A 55 -8.38 1.18 -1.87
CA GLY A 55 -9.64 1.69 -1.36
C GLY A 55 -10.71 1.70 -2.44
N CYS A 56 -11.96 1.77 -1.98
CA CYS A 56 -13.12 1.72 -2.85
C CYS A 56 -13.91 3.01 -2.75
N VAL A 57 -14.36 3.55 -3.88
CA VAL A 57 -15.30 4.67 -3.98
C VAL A 57 -16.54 4.20 -4.71
N TYR A 58 -17.69 4.30 -4.07
CA TYR A 58 -19.00 3.99 -4.65
C TYR A 58 -19.80 5.27 -4.81
N LEU A 59 -20.22 5.59 -6.03
CA LEU A 59 -21.00 6.77 -6.40
C LEU A 59 -22.36 6.32 -6.93
N LEU A 60 -23.40 6.50 -6.13
CA LEU A 60 -24.77 6.16 -6.49
C LEU A 60 -25.56 7.46 -6.66
N HIS A 61 -26.10 7.72 -7.84
CA HIS A 61 -26.81 8.98 -8.11
C HIS A 61 -28.05 8.77 -8.99
N LYS A 62 -29.09 9.61 -8.89
CA LYS A 62 -30.16 9.61 -9.93
C LYS A 62 -29.89 10.62 -11.05
N GLY A 63 -29.26 11.74 -10.70
CA GLY A 63 -28.91 12.80 -11.64
C GLY A 63 -27.65 12.47 -12.44
N THR A 64 -26.79 13.45 -12.70
CA THR A 64 -25.53 13.28 -13.41
C THR A 64 -24.35 13.10 -12.46
N HIS A 65 -23.37 12.30 -12.87
CA HIS A 65 -22.04 12.32 -12.28
C HIS A 65 -21.11 13.09 -13.22
N SER A 66 -20.53 14.18 -12.72
CA SER A 66 -19.54 14.98 -13.45
C SER A 66 -18.27 15.10 -12.60
N ASN A 67 -17.12 14.83 -13.22
CA ASN A 67 -15.84 14.89 -12.55
C ASN A 67 -14.83 15.68 -13.41
N SER A 68 -14.57 16.91 -12.99
CA SER A 68 -13.48 17.76 -13.48
C SER A 68 -12.34 17.89 -12.46
N GLY A 69 -12.42 17.18 -11.33
CA GLY A 69 -11.39 17.08 -10.30
C GLY A 69 -10.66 15.74 -10.36
N SER A 70 -10.41 15.13 -9.20
CA SER A 70 -9.73 13.82 -9.12
C SER A 70 -10.41 12.85 -8.16
N ILE A 71 -10.55 11.59 -8.59
CA ILE A 71 -10.93 10.47 -7.73
C ILE A 71 -9.77 9.46 -7.76
N THR A 72 -9.14 9.23 -6.61
CA THR A 72 -7.94 8.38 -6.48
C THR A 72 -8.22 7.21 -5.55
N VAL A 73 -8.00 6.00 -6.06
CA VAL A 73 -8.24 4.74 -5.36
C VAL A 73 -7.08 3.76 -5.53
N ASN A 74 -5.96 4.05 -4.88
CA ASN A 74 -4.75 3.23 -5.02
C ASN A 74 -4.73 2.06 -4.02
N GLY A 75 -4.06 0.98 -4.40
CA GLY A 75 -3.55 -0.04 -3.48
C GLY A 75 -2.52 0.54 -2.51
N GLY A 76 -2.34 -0.11 -1.37
CA GLY A 76 -1.23 0.15 -0.48
C GLY A 76 0.08 -0.35 -1.08
N LEU A 77 1.18 0.36 -0.85
CA LEU A 77 2.51 -0.12 -1.21
C LEU A 77 2.93 -1.27 -0.28
N GLY A 78 3.72 -2.20 -0.80
CA GLY A 78 4.41 -3.18 0.04
C GLY A 78 5.49 -2.50 0.90
N GLY A 79 5.69 -3.01 2.11
CA GLY A 79 6.74 -2.56 3.01
C GLY A 79 8.13 -2.96 2.49
N THR A 80 9.15 -2.17 2.79
CA THR A 80 10.52 -2.53 2.42
C THR A 80 11.05 -3.63 3.33
N ARG A 81 11.94 -4.48 2.82
CA ARG A 81 12.70 -5.42 3.67
C ARG A 81 13.61 -4.66 4.64
N GLY A 82 13.91 -5.29 5.77
CA GLY A 82 14.91 -4.83 6.72
C GLY A 82 16.34 -5.08 6.23
N ASN A 83 17.30 -4.34 6.80
CA ASN A 83 18.72 -4.55 6.50
C ASN A 83 19.23 -5.82 7.20
N TYR A 84 20.22 -6.47 6.58
CA TYR A 84 20.96 -7.57 7.21
C TYR A 84 22.35 -7.09 7.65
N PHE A 85 22.91 -7.79 8.62
CA PHE A 85 24.29 -7.63 9.05
C PHE A 85 25.08 -8.89 8.71
N LYS A 86 26.26 -8.74 8.11
CA LYS A 86 27.18 -9.84 7.82
C LYS A 86 28.58 -9.48 8.28
N TYR A 87 29.15 -10.33 9.14
CA TYR A 87 30.55 -10.29 9.56
C TYR A 87 31.27 -11.55 9.06
N GLY A 88 32.42 -11.38 8.38
CA GLY A 88 33.17 -12.47 7.73
C GLY A 88 32.79 -12.69 6.26
N SER A 89 33.66 -13.37 5.51
CA SER A 89 33.51 -13.61 4.06
C SER A 89 32.70 -14.86 3.70
N THR A 90 32.58 -15.82 4.62
CA THR A 90 31.88 -17.09 4.40
C THR A 90 30.37 -16.97 4.66
N GLY A 91 29.56 -17.59 3.81
CA GLY A 91 28.09 -17.67 3.93
C GLY A 91 27.31 -16.81 2.93
N SER A 92 26.33 -17.42 2.28
CA SER A 92 25.33 -16.73 1.45
C SER A 92 24.17 -16.30 2.34
N ALA A 93 23.84 -15.00 2.36
CA ALA A 93 22.65 -14.53 3.07
C ALA A 93 21.45 -14.58 2.13
N SER A 94 20.46 -15.45 2.39
CA SER A 94 19.12 -15.28 1.83
C SER A 94 18.45 -14.13 2.59
N VAL A 95 18.31 -12.98 1.95
CA VAL A 95 17.60 -11.83 2.53
C VAL A 95 16.10 -12.05 2.40
N ALA A 96 15.35 -11.60 3.40
CA ALA A 96 13.90 -11.61 3.31
C ALA A 96 13.41 -10.67 2.20
N ASP A 97 12.28 -11.04 1.59
CA ASP A 97 11.69 -10.28 0.50
C ASP A 97 10.98 -9.01 1.01
N PRO A 98 10.90 -7.96 0.18
CA PRO A 98 9.96 -6.88 0.42
C PRO A 98 8.51 -7.39 0.37
N GLY A 99 7.61 -6.65 1.00
CA GLY A 99 6.19 -6.92 0.90
C GLY A 99 5.68 -6.68 -0.51
N GLN A 100 4.69 -7.46 -0.94
CA GLN A 100 4.01 -7.23 -2.20
C GLN A 100 3.04 -6.04 -2.09
N PRO A 101 2.87 -5.23 -3.15
CA PRO A 101 1.81 -4.23 -3.19
C PRO A 101 0.42 -4.85 -3.04
N GLY A 102 -0.51 -4.07 -2.51
CA GLY A 102 -1.92 -4.44 -2.45
C GLY A 102 -2.60 -4.32 -3.81
N THR A 103 -3.81 -4.88 -3.91
CA THR A 103 -4.62 -4.80 -5.12
C THR A 103 -4.98 -3.36 -5.48
N ASN A 104 -5.25 -3.11 -6.76
CA ASN A 104 -5.77 -1.80 -7.20
C ASN A 104 -7.12 -1.51 -6.52
N GLY A 105 -7.37 -0.22 -6.26
CA GLY A 105 -8.66 0.22 -5.75
C GLY A 105 -9.72 0.27 -6.85
N THR A 106 -10.96 0.52 -6.44
CA THR A 106 -12.12 0.46 -7.34
C THR A 106 -12.94 1.73 -7.24
N ILE A 107 -13.30 2.31 -8.40
CA ILE A 107 -14.36 3.31 -8.51
C ILE A 107 -15.56 2.63 -9.14
N PHE A 108 -16.67 2.59 -8.40
CA PHE A 108 -17.93 2.09 -8.90
C PHE A 108 -18.92 3.25 -8.98
N THR A 109 -19.44 3.51 -10.18
CA THR A 109 -20.45 4.56 -10.41
C THR A 109 -21.70 3.93 -10.99
N LYS A 110 -22.85 4.22 -10.37
CA LYS A 110 -24.14 3.73 -10.84
C LYS A 110 -25.20 4.82 -10.78
N GLN A 111 -25.80 5.07 -11.94
CA GLN A 111 -27.04 5.82 -12.01
C GLN A 111 -28.20 4.93 -11.57
N LEU A 112 -28.98 5.40 -10.59
CA LEU A 112 -30.17 4.77 -10.06
C LEU A 112 -31.39 5.31 -10.80
N THR A 113 -32.30 4.42 -11.19
CA THR A 113 -33.60 4.76 -11.80
C THR A 113 -34.59 5.22 -10.74
#